data_AF-A0AAD6BBE9-F1
#
_entry.id   AF-A0AAD6BBE9-F1
#
_cell.length_a   1.000
_cell.length_b   1.000
_cell.length_c   1.000
_cell.angle_alpha   90.00
_cell.angle_beta   90.00
_cell.angle_gamma   90.00
#
_symmetry.space_group_name_H-M   'P 1'
#
loop_
_entity.id
_entity.type
_entity.pdbx_description
1 polymer ?
#
loop_
_entity_poly.entity_id
_entity_poly.type
_entity_poly.pdbx_seq_one_letter_code
_entity_poly.pdbx_strand_id
1 'polypeptide(L)'
;MEEPGPSRKKLCVSEEKRKFQVKWSNAYFGSDKVICLICKQVNAMLKEYNIKRHYDTNHKMYDKFMGKERRTKLEQLQSGLTAQQSVFTNLAKSGEAVTQDSYVVAHEIARRSKPFSDGEFVRDCILKVADIVCPEQKSKFRDISLSNDTVTRRIEDLANDLKEQLGLRVEGLGKGSFSIALDESTDISDTAQLLIFIRTVTEDFEIGEELLSMESIKDRTRRVDICDAVCRSLDAYNVELTSMVGVTTDGAPAMVGRKAGAVSLLSDKVANNGDKNHNLMEKLQEEFHHRFSDFSDHEKSFNLFQDPFTCAPEEEPAEMQFDLIDLQESSEARAAYRDKNLIEFYKGLSASTYHALRQHAIRMASLFGSTYICEKTFSTMAINKSKLRSRLTDAHLHAVLRIATTEMEPDIKGIVANRRQHHKSHSK
;
A
#
# COMPACT_ATOMS: atom_id res chain seq x y z
N MET A 1 10.43 -0.77 -76.85
CA MET A 1 10.54 -1.38 -75.51
C MET A 1 11.96 -1.10 -75.05
N GLU A 2 12.14 -0.07 -74.22
CA GLU A 2 13.43 0.25 -73.59
C GLU A 2 13.22 0.15 -72.08
N GLU A 3 14.11 -0.58 -71.41
CA GLU A 3 14.05 -0.86 -69.98
C GLU A 3 14.34 0.39 -69.12
N PRO A 4 13.64 0.59 -67.99
CA PRO A 4 14.05 1.58 -67.00
C PRO A 4 15.08 0.98 -66.03
N GLY A 5 16.27 1.59 -65.97
CA GLY A 5 17.35 1.21 -65.06
C GLY A 5 17.07 1.48 -63.57
N PRO A 6 17.88 0.93 -62.64
CA PRO A 6 17.56 0.93 -61.22
C PRO A 6 18.13 2.16 -60.49
N SER A 7 17.27 2.97 -59.84
CA SER A 7 17.65 3.88 -58.73
C SER A 7 16.44 4.63 -58.19
N ARG A 8 16.22 4.86 -56.90
CA ARG A 8 16.99 4.66 -55.66
C ARG A 8 16.02 4.13 -54.61
N LYS A 9 16.38 3.04 -53.90
CA LYS A 9 15.71 2.69 -52.64
C LYS A 9 15.83 3.89 -51.69
N LYS A 10 14.71 4.44 -51.23
CA LYS A 10 14.67 5.23 -50.00
C LYS A 10 15.13 4.29 -48.88
N LEU A 11 16.40 4.39 -48.48
CA LEU A 11 16.84 3.79 -47.23
C LEU A 11 16.06 4.47 -46.11
N CYS A 12 15.08 3.75 -45.55
CA CYS A 12 14.59 4.03 -44.20
C CYS A 12 15.79 3.88 -43.26
N VAL A 13 16.35 5.01 -42.82
CA VAL A 13 17.41 5.05 -41.81
C VAL A 13 16.77 4.85 -40.43
N SER A 14 16.34 3.63 -40.16
CA SER A 14 15.92 3.17 -38.84
C SER A 14 17.01 2.26 -38.28
N GLU A 15 18.19 2.82 -37.96
CA GLU A 15 19.19 2.12 -37.12
C GLU A 15 20.41 2.94 -36.66
N GLU A 16 20.41 4.28 -36.77
CA GLU A 16 21.41 5.06 -36.03
C GLU A 16 20.88 5.39 -34.65
N LYS A 17 21.42 4.72 -33.63
CA LYS A 17 21.49 5.25 -32.26
C LYS A 17 22.20 6.61 -32.34
N ARG A 18 21.47 7.70 -32.65
CA ARG A 18 22.00 9.07 -32.75
C ARG A 18 22.35 9.59 -31.36
N LYS A 19 23.46 9.11 -30.82
CA LYS A 19 24.03 9.59 -29.56
C LYS A 19 24.66 10.95 -29.82
N PHE A 20 24.39 11.89 -28.92
CA PHE A 20 25.08 13.17 -28.91
C PHE A 20 26.59 12.95 -28.80
N GLN A 21 27.38 13.70 -29.57
CA GLN A 21 28.83 13.65 -29.47
C GLN A 21 29.35 14.93 -28.80
N VAL A 22 30.17 14.78 -27.77
CA VAL A 22 30.79 15.90 -27.03
C VAL A 22 31.54 16.86 -27.97
N LYS A 23 32.08 16.34 -29.08
CA LYS A 23 32.73 17.16 -30.12
C LYS A 23 31.79 18.24 -30.68
N TRP A 24 30.47 18.03 -30.69
CA TRP A 24 29.47 19.00 -31.15
C TRP A 24 29.30 20.16 -30.17
N SER A 25 29.50 19.94 -28.86
CA SER A 25 29.55 21.04 -27.88
C SER A 25 30.76 21.92 -28.14
N ASN A 26 31.93 21.30 -28.35
CA ASN A 26 33.15 22.04 -28.66
C ASN A 26 33.09 22.73 -30.02
N ALA A 27 32.54 22.09 -31.06
CA ALA A 27 32.51 22.63 -32.40
C ALA A 27 31.41 23.69 -32.59
N TYR A 28 30.22 23.48 -32.03
CA TYR A 28 29.02 24.26 -32.39
C TYR A 28 28.22 24.75 -31.17
N PHE A 29 28.76 24.62 -29.96
CA PHE A 29 28.06 24.97 -28.71
C PHE A 29 26.68 24.30 -28.58
N GLY A 30 26.53 23.06 -29.07
CA GLY A 30 25.31 22.26 -28.90
C GLY A 30 25.28 21.46 -27.60
N SER A 31 24.08 21.10 -27.13
CA SER A 31 23.87 20.14 -26.03
C SER A 31 23.20 18.84 -26.49
N ASP A 32 23.26 17.82 -25.65
CA ASP A 32 22.61 16.51 -25.79
C ASP A 32 21.09 16.57 -25.91
N LYS A 33 20.46 17.58 -25.32
CA LYS A 33 19.04 17.93 -25.46
C LYS A 33 18.70 18.72 -26.72
N VAL A 34 19.62 18.80 -27.69
CA VAL A 34 19.42 19.50 -28.98
C VAL A 34 19.30 21.03 -28.81
N ILE A 35 19.73 21.57 -27.65
CA ILE A 35 19.67 22.99 -27.32
C ILE A 35 20.95 23.67 -27.80
N CYS A 36 20.83 24.82 -28.47
CA CYS A 36 21.94 25.72 -28.72
C CYS A 36 22.33 26.44 -27.42
N LEU A 37 23.55 26.28 -26.93
CA LEU A 37 24.01 26.89 -25.68
C LEU A 37 24.13 28.42 -25.77
N ILE A 38 24.18 28.98 -26.99
CA ILE A 38 24.30 30.43 -27.24
C ILE A 38 22.93 31.10 -27.15
N CYS A 39 21.97 30.71 -28.00
CA CYS A 39 20.65 31.37 -28.09
C CYS A 39 19.51 30.62 -27.40
N LYS A 40 19.78 29.44 -26.84
CA LYS A 40 18.83 28.57 -26.14
C LYS A 40 17.70 28.00 -27.01
N GLN A 41 17.75 28.15 -28.33
CA GLN A 41 16.80 27.51 -29.25
C GLN A 41 17.00 25.98 -29.31
N VAL A 42 15.89 25.25 -29.40
CA VAL A 42 15.87 23.79 -29.57
C VAL A 42 15.90 23.47 -31.07
N ASN A 43 16.84 22.63 -31.52
CA ASN A 43 16.88 22.21 -32.93
C ASN A 43 15.93 21.02 -33.18
N ALA A 44 15.42 20.90 -34.40
CA ALA A 44 14.34 19.97 -34.75
C ALA A 44 14.68 18.47 -34.59
N MET A 45 15.96 18.07 -34.71
CA MET A 45 16.40 16.69 -34.47
C MET A 45 17.86 16.65 -34.04
N LEU A 46 18.20 15.65 -33.22
CA LEU A 46 19.56 15.33 -32.77
C LEU A 46 20.43 14.79 -33.93
N LYS A 47 20.90 15.70 -34.78
CA LYS A 47 21.82 15.45 -35.90
C LYS A 47 22.88 16.53 -35.94
N GLU A 48 24.15 16.14 -36.16
CA GLU A 48 25.26 17.09 -36.33
C GLU A 48 24.93 18.17 -37.36
N TYR A 49 24.37 17.78 -38.51
CA TYR A 49 23.96 18.70 -39.57
C TYR A 49 23.02 19.81 -39.07
N ASN A 50 22.04 19.50 -38.22
CA ASN A 50 21.08 20.49 -37.74
C ASN A 50 21.73 21.49 -36.78
N ILE A 51 22.54 20.98 -35.85
CA ILE A 51 23.26 21.78 -34.86
C ILE A 51 24.27 22.69 -35.57
N LYS A 52 25.04 22.12 -36.50
CA LYS A 52 26.02 22.84 -37.32
C LYS A 52 25.35 23.92 -38.17
N ARG A 53 24.30 23.57 -38.92
CA ARG A 53 23.58 24.54 -39.77
C ARG A 53 23.05 25.71 -38.94
N HIS A 54 22.43 25.44 -37.80
CA HIS A 54 21.97 26.50 -36.91
C HIS A 54 23.11 27.39 -36.41
N TYR A 55 24.25 26.80 -36.02
CA TYR A 55 25.44 27.54 -35.61
C TYR A 55 26.02 28.40 -36.75
N ASP A 56 26.20 27.82 -37.93
CA ASP A 56 26.79 28.49 -39.10
C ASP A 56 25.91 29.67 -39.57
N THR A 57 24.59 29.55 -39.48
CA THR A 57 23.65 30.61 -39.89
C THR A 57 23.54 31.72 -38.86
N ASN A 58 23.51 31.40 -37.55
CA ASN A 58 23.13 32.37 -36.52
C ASN A 58 24.28 32.82 -35.61
N HIS A 59 25.34 32.00 -35.51
CA HIS A 59 26.35 32.12 -34.45
C HIS A 59 27.80 31.99 -34.94
N LYS A 60 28.04 32.05 -36.26
CA LYS A 60 29.38 31.96 -36.85
C LYS A 60 30.39 32.96 -36.28
N MET A 61 29.93 34.10 -35.76
CA MET A 61 30.75 35.08 -35.04
C MET A 61 31.50 34.52 -33.82
N TYR A 62 31.09 33.35 -33.30
CA TYR A 62 31.74 32.65 -32.19
C TYR A 62 32.97 31.82 -32.63
N ASP A 63 33.26 31.74 -33.93
CA ASP A 63 34.51 31.13 -34.44
C ASP A 63 35.76 31.90 -34.01
N LYS A 64 35.60 33.16 -33.57
CA LYS A 64 36.69 33.94 -32.98
C LYS A 64 37.28 33.31 -31.72
N PHE A 65 36.53 32.48 -31.01
CA PHE A 65 37.00 31.78 -29.82
C PHE A 65 37.64 30.46 -30.22
N MET A 66 38.94 30.31 -29.92
CA MET A 66 39.73 29.12 -30.24
C MET A 66 40.44 28.55 -29.01
N GLY A 67 40.80 27.26 -29.07
CA GLY A 67 41.63 26.61 -28.05
C GLY A 67 41.08 26.70 -26.62
N LYS A 68 41.84 27.35 -25.72
CA LYS A 68 41.47 27.50 -24.30
C LYS A 68 40.26 28.43 -24.12
N GLU A 69 40.20 29.54 -24.85
CA GLU A 69 39.12 30.52 -24.74
C GLU A 69 37.77 29.93 -25.14
N ARG A 70 37.75 29.09 -26.19
CA ARG A 70 36.53 28.38 -26.61
C ARG A 70 36.01 27.45 -25.53
N ARG A 71 36.90 26.70 -24.88
CA ARG A 71 36.55 25.79 -23.77
C ARG A 71 35.98 26.56 -22.58
N THR A 72 36.64 27.63 -22.17
CA THR A 72 36.15 28.49 -21.08
C THR A 72 34.79 29.11 -21.41
N LYS A 73 34.57 29.53 -22.67
CA LYS A 73 33.26 30.06 -23.10
C LYS A 73 32.17 28.98 -23.10
N LEU A 74 32.52 27.77 -23.52
CA LEU A 74 31.61 26.62 -23.50
C LEU A 74 31.20 26.28 -22.06
N GLU A 75 32.16 26.18 -21.15
CA GLU A 75 31.93 25.95 -19.72
C GLU A 75 31.02 27.02 -19.11
N GLN A 76 31.24 28.30 -19.45
CA GLN A 76 30.39 29.41 -19.01
C GLN A 76 28.94 29.28 -19.52
N LEU A 77 28.76 28.91 -20.79
CA LEU A 77 27.42 28.77 -21.38
C LEU A 77 26.68 27.53 -20.87
N GLN A 78 27.42 26.46 -20.56
CA GLN A 78 26.90 25.25 -19.92
C GLN A 78 26.50 25.53 -18.48
N SER A 79 27.36 26.17 -17.68
CA SER A 79 27.04 26.52 -16.29
C SER A 79 25.84 27.46 -16.19
N GLY A 80 25.74 28.44 -17.10
CA GLY A 80 24.56 29.31 -17.19
C GLY A 80 23.27 28.58 -17.55
N LEU A 81 23.32 27.59 -18.48
CA LEU A 81 22.16 26.76 -18.79
C LEU A 81 21.77 25.87 -17.60
N THR A 82 22.73 25.25 -16.93
CA THR A 82 22.50 24.43 -15.74
C THR A 82 21.92 25.26 -14.60
N ALA A 83 22.43 26.49 -14.37
CA ALA A 83 21.88 27.40 -13.37
C ALA A 83 20.41 27.75 -13.69
N GLN A 84 20.09 28.07 -14.94
CA GLN A 84 18.70 28.35 -15.34
C GLN A 84 17.79 27.12 -15.17
N GLN A 85 18.24 25.93 -15.57
CA GLN A 85 17.49 24.68 -15.38
C GLN A 85 17.31 24.36 -13.89
N SER A 86 18.31 24.68 -13.06
CA SER A 86 18.27 24.45 -11.62
C SER A 86 17.15 25.20 -10.92
N VAL A 87 16.80 26.41 -11.39
CA VAL A 87 15.67 27.21 -10.88
C VAL A 87 14.36 26.47 -11.07
N PHE A 88 14.09 25.95 -12.27
CA PHE A 88 12.87 25.18 -12.55
C PHE A 88 12.83 23.88 -11.75
N THR A 89 13.95 23.17 -11.62
CA THR A 89 13.99 21.94 -10.81
C THR A 89 13.81 22.22 -9.32
N ASN A 90 14.35 23.32 -8.81
CA ASN A 90 14.21 23.71 -7.40
C ASN A 90 12.78 24.17 -7.09
N LEU A 91 12.15 24.93 -8.01
CA LEU A 91 10.74 25.31 -7.89
C LEU A 91 9.83 24.07 -7.91
N ALA A 92 10.10 23.12 -8.83
CA ALA A 92 9.36 21.87 -8.90
C ALA A 92 9.51 21.02 -7.63
N LYS A 93 10.72 20.94 -7.06
CA LYS A 93 10.98 20.25 -5.78
C LYS A 93 10.33 20.96 -4.60
N SER A 94 10.31 22.29 -4.59
CA SER A 94 9.65 23.08 -3.54
C SER A 94 8.14 22.87 -3.55
N GLY A 95 7.50 22.86 -4.73
CA GLY A 95 6.05 22.58 -4.83
C GLY A 95 5.69 21.14 -4.44
N GLU A 96 6.60 20.20 -4.66
CA GLU A 96 6.45 18.81 -4.25
C GLU A 96 6.49 18.67 -2.72
N ALA A 97 7.47 19.30 -2.07
CA ALA A 97 7.57 19.34 -0.61
C ALA A 97 6.31 19.94 0.04
N VAL A 98 5.83 21.08 -0.47
CA VAL A 98 4.59 21.71 0.01
C VAL A 98 3.37 20.79 -0.16
N THR A 99 3.31 20.04 -1.25
CA THR A 99 2.23 19.07 -1.47
C THR A 99 2.33 17.90 -0.49
N GLN A 100 3.53 17.37 -0.24
CA GLN A 100 3.79 16.32 0.75
C GLN A 100 3.38 16.79 2.15
N ASP A 101 3.75 18.01 2.54
CA ASP A 101 3.36 18.58 3.84
C ASP A 101 1.83 18.63 4.01
N SER A 102 1.08 18.93 2.94
CA SER A 102 -0.39 18.90 2.99
C SER A 102 -0.95 17.50 3.26
N TYR A 103 -0.29 16.45 2.76
CA TYR A 103 -0.66 15.06 3.04
C TYR A 103 -0.33 14.66 4.48
N VAL A 104 0.85 15.07 4.99
CA VAL A 104 1.26 14.79 6.37
C VAL A 104 0.24 15.35 7.35
N VAL A 105 -0.18 16.61 7.17
CA VAL A 105 -1.22 17.22 8.03
C VAL A 105 -2.57 16.51 7.89
N ALA A 106 -2.98 16.17 6.66
CA ALA A 106 -4.23 15.44 6.44
C ALA A 106 -4.24 14.04 7.08
N HIS A 107 -3.11 13.33 7.01
CA HIS A 107 -2.92 12.05 7.67
C HIS A 107 -3.06 12.17 9.19
N GLU A 108 -2.40 13.15 9.82
CA GLU A 108 -2.51 13.40 11.26
C GLU A 108 -3.94 13.76 11.70
N ILE A 109 -4.67 14.54 10.89
CA ILE A 109 -6.08 14.87 11.15
C ILE A 109 -6.94 13.59 11.14
N ALA A 110 -6.80 12.76 10.11
CA ALA A 110 -7.57 11.51 9.99
C ALA A 110 -7.22 10.50 11.08
N ARG A 111 -5.91 10.27 11.32
CA ARG A 111 -5.40 9.32 12.31
C ARG A 111 -5.91 9.62 13.72
N ARG A 112 -6.08 10.90 14.04
CA ARG A 112 -6.62 11.37 15.34
C ARG A 112 -8.13 11.58 15.35
N SER A 113 -8.83 11.23 14.27
CA SER A 113 -10.28 11.42 14.11
C SER A 113 -10.71 12.85 14.44
N LYS A 114 -10.00 13.82 13.84
CA LYS A 114 -10.24 15.26 13.97
C LYS A 114 -11.11 15.77 12.81
N PRO A 115 -11.90 16.85 13.03
CA PRO A 115 -12.65 17.47 11.95
C PRO A 115 -11.78 17.88 10.76
N PHE A 116 -12.27 17.71 9.53
CA PHE A 116 -11.50 18.11 8.33
C PHE A 116 -11.25 19.62 8.27
N SER A 117 -12.13 20.41 8.90
CA SER A 117 -11.95 21.84 9.10
C SER A 117 -10.74 22.20 9.96
N ASP A 118 -10.21 21.27 10.77
CA ASP A 118 -9.02 21.53 11.60
C ASP A 118 -7.80 21.83 10.74
N GLY A 119 -7.79 21.49 9.45
CA GLY A 119 -6.74 21.93 8.52
C GLY A 119 -6.57 23.45 8.48
N GLU A 120 -7.67 24.20 8.49
CA GLU A 120 -7.63 25.68 8.49
C GLU A 120 -7.11 26.21 9.83
N PHE A 121 -7.53 25.59 10.93
CA PHE A 121 -7.01 25.92 12.26
C PHE A 121 -5.50 25.67 12.37
N VAL A 122 -5.02 24.51 11.90
CA VAL A 122 -3.59 24.18 11.87
C VAL A 122 -2.81 25.19 11.04
N ARG A 123 -3.33 25.56 9.87
CA ARG A 123 -2.73 26.60 9.01
C ARG A 123 -2.59 27.93 9.76
N ASP A 124 -3.64 28.39 10.42
CA ASP A 124 -3.64 29.65 11.16
C ASP A 124 -2.64 29.63 12.32
N CYS A 125 -2.54 28.51 13.04
CA CYS A 125 -1.53 28.30 14.08
C CYS A 125 -0.10 28.41 13.52
N ILE A 126 0.20 27.68 12.43
CA ILE A 126 1.54 27.69 11.82
C ILE A 126 1.91 29.09 11.35
N LEU A 127 0.98 29.82 10.71
CA LEU A 127 1.26 31.16 10.20
C LEU A 127 1.53 32.18 11.32
N LYS A 128 0.78 32.11 12.43
CA LYS A 128 1.00 32.97 13.60
C LYS A 128 2.34 32.70 14.29
N VAL A 129 2.75 31.42 14.36
CA VAL A 129 4.07 31.05 14.91
C VAL A 129 5.19 31.48 13.97
N ALA A 130 5.04 31.26 12.66
CA ALA A 130 6.01 31.65 11.65
C ALA A 130 6.25 33.17 11.62
N ASP A 131 5.22 33.98 11.89
CA ASP A 131 5.35 35.44 12.03
C ASP A 131 6.36 35.87 13.10
N ILE A 132 6.49 35.08 14.17
CA ILE A 132 7.35 35.39 15.31
C ILE A 132 8.73 34.74 15.13
N VAL A 133 8.75 33.47 14.73
CA VAL A 133 9.96 32.64 14.76
C VAL A 133 10.79 32.75 13.48
N CYS A 134 10.13 32.82 12.31
CA CYS A 134 10.79 32.79 11.01
C CYS A 134 9.98 33.53 9.92
N PRO A 135 9.76 34.84 10.07
CA PRO A 135 8.89 35.62 9.19
C PRO A 135 9.33 35.56 7.71
N GLU A 136 10.63 35.41 7.45
CA GLU A 136 11.20 35.26 6.12
C GLU A 136 10.79 33.95 5.42
N GLN A 137 10.39 32.92 6.18
CA GLN A 137 9.91 31.64 5.65
C GLN A 137 8.38 31.52 5.64
N LYS A 138 7.65 32.51 6.15
CA LYS A 138 6.18 32.48 6.27
C LYS A 138 5.47 32.10 4.97
N SER A 139 5.97 32.58 3.82
CA SER A 139 5.40 32.27 2.51
C SER A 139 5.35 30.76 2.23
N LYS A 140 6.39 30.01 2.62
CA LYS A 140 6.46 28.55 2.42
C LYS A 140 5.33 27.82 3.15
N PHE A 141 5.03 28.24 4.38
CA PHE A 141 3.93 27.65 5.17
C PHE A 141 2.55 28.05 4.63
N ARG A 142 2.42 29.27 4.11
CA ARG A 142 1.15 29.76 3.53
C ARG A 142 0.73 28.98 2.28
N ASP A 143 1.72 28.50 1.53
CA ASP A 143 1.53 27.76 0.29
C ASP A 143 1.05 26.31 0.54
N ILE A 144 1.11 25.81 1.79
CA ILE A 144 0.54 24.52 2.18
C ILE A 144 -0.98 24.62 2.16
N SER A 145 -1.60 23.94 1.19
CA SER A 145 -3.07 23.90 1.04
C SER A 145 -3.70 23.00 2.10
N LEU A 146 -4.39 23.60 3.07
CA LEU A 146 -5.07 22.91 4.18
C LEU A 146 -6.56 23.27 4.29
N SER A 147 -7.20 23.67 3.19
CA SER A 147 -8.66 23.88 3.19
C SER A 147 -9.40 22.57 3.47
N ASN A 148 -10.64 22.66 3.97
CA ASN A 148 -11.48 21.49 4.25
C ASN A 148 -11.57 20.54 3.04
N ASP A 149 -11.80 21.05 1.83
CA ASP A 149 -11.89 20.26 0.60
C ASP A 149 -10.54 19.62 0.24
N THR A 150 -9.43 20.32 0.50
CA THR A 150 -8.09 19.76 0.26
C THR A 150 -7.83 18.61 1.22
N VAL A 151 -8.06 18.82 2.51
CA VAL A 151 -7.88 17.77 3.54
C VAL A 151 -8.74 16.56 3.20
N THR A 152 -10.01 16.76 2.84
CA THR A 152 -10.92 15.67 2.43
C THR A 152 -10.32 14.83 1.31
N ARG A 153 -9.95 15.47 0.19
CA ARG A 153 -9.36 14.76 -0.96
C ARG A 153 -8.04 14.05 -0.63
N ARG A 154 -7.22 14.65 0.23
CA ARG A 154 -5.94 14.05 0.68
C ARG A 154 -6.21 12.81 1.54
N ILE A 155 -7.20 12.85 2.42
CA ILE A 155 -7.64 11.70 3.22
C ILE A 155 -8.14 10.57 2.32
N GLU A 156 -8.93 10.88 1.29
CA GLU A 156 -9.38 9.88 0.30
C GLU A 156 -8.21 9.22 -0.43
N ASP A 157 -7.25 10.01 -0.92
CA ASP A 157 -6.04 9.48 -1.57
C ASP A 157 -5.25 8.56 -0.62
N LEU A 158 -5.04 8.97 0.64
CA LEU A 158 -4.32 8.19 1.66
C LEU A 158 -5.04 6.88 1.97
N ALA A 159 -6.37 6.91 2.11
CA ALA A 159 -7.16 5.72 2.36
C ALA A 159 -7.15 4.75 1.16
N ASN A 160 -7.15 5.27 -0.06
CA ASN A 160 -7.03 4.45 -1.27
C ASN A 160 -5.65 3.79 -1.37
N ASP A 161 -4.58 4.53 -1.08
CA ASP A 161 -3.22 3.98 -1.02
C ASP A 161 -3.12 2.83 0.00
N LEU A 162 -3.64 3.04 1.22
CA LEU A 162 -3.70 1.98 2.24
C LEU A 162 -4.56 0.78 1.81
N LYS A 163 -5.64 1.02 1.05
CA LYS A 163 -6.47 -0.05 0.49
C LYS A 163 -5.71 -0.85 -0.56
N GLU A 164 -4.95 -0.20 -1.44
CA GLU A 164 -4.11 -0.86 -2.43
C GLU A 164 -2.98 -1.65 -1.76
N GLN A 165 -2.33 -1.08 -0.74
CA GLN A 165 -1.32 -1.79 0.07
C GLN A 165 -1.89 -3.03 0.76
N LEU A 166 -3.10 -2.95 1.34
CA LEU A 166 -3.80 -4.11 1.89
C LEU A 166 -4.04 -5.16 0.81
N GLY A 167 -4.47 -4.76 -0.38
CA GLY A 167 -4.65 -5.64 -1.54
C GLY A 167 -3.37 -6.42 -1.87
N LEU A 168 -2.24 -5.72 -2.00
CA LEU A 168 -0.95 -6.36 -2.26
C LEU A 168 -0.54 -7.32 -1.13
N ARG A 169 -0.79 -6.93 0.12
CA ARG A 169 -0.49 -7.76 1.30
C ARG A 169 -1.29 -9.06 1.30
N VAL A 170 -2.59 -9.00 0.97
CA VAL A 170 -3.45 -10.19 0.96
C VAL A 170 -3.29 -11.04 -0.31
N GLU A 171 -3.02 -10.43 -1.46
CA GLU A 171 -2.66 -11.16 -2.69
C GLU A 171 -1.38 -11.99 -2.50
N GLY A 172 -0.42 -11.44 -1.75
CA GLY A 172 0.82 -12.14 -1.38
C GLY A 172 0.61 -13.37 -0.49
N LEU A 173 -0.59 -13.61 0.04
CA LEU A 173 -0.86 -14.79 0.86
C LEU A 173 -0.85 -16.07 0.04
N GLY A 174 -1.32 -16.08 -1.22
CA GLY A 174 -1.49 -17.33 -1.98
C GLY A 174 -2.31 -18.38 -1.22
N LYS A 175 -1.68 -19.50 -0.82
CA LYS A 175 -2.26 -20.54 0.06
C LYS A 175 -2.09 -20.28 1.56
N GLY A 176 -1.64 -19.09 1.93
CA GLY A 176 -1.37 -18.66 3.31
C GLY A 176 -2.63 -18.58 4.17
N SER A 177 -2.46 -18.48 5.48
CA SER A 177 -3.55 -18.50 6.45
C SER A 177 -3.96 -17.10 6.88
N PHE A 178 -5.26 -16.82 6.90
CA PHE A 178 -5.82 -15.59 7.48
C PHE A 178 -6.99 -15.89 8.41
N SER A 179 -7.31 -14.97 9.32
CA SER A 179 -8.57 -15.01 10.07
C SER A 179 -9.30 -13.68 9.97
N ILE A 180 -10.57 -13.68 10.35
CA ILE A 180 -11.39 -12.48 10.38
C ILE A 180 -11.96 -12.23 11.78
N ALA A 181 -12.07 -10.95 12.14
CA ALA A 181 -12.84 -10.52 13.29
C ALA A 181 -14.08 -9.78 12.78
N LEU A 182 -15.23 -10.18 13.31
CA LEU A 182 -16.53 -9.64 12.94
C LEU A 182 -17.22 -9.10 14.17
N ASP A 183 -17.72 -7.89 14.06
CA ASP A 183 -18.49 -7.26 15.12
C ASP A 183 -19.55 -6.35 14.52
N GLU A 184 -20.74 -6.38 15.12
CA GLU A 184 -21.91 -5.64 14.67
C GLU A 184 -22.32 -4.68 15.78
N SER A 185 -22.43 -3.40 15.44
CA SER A 185 -22.91 -2.39 16.38
C SER A 185 -23.88 -1.44 15.69
N THR A 186 -24.83 -0.90 16.46
CA THR A 186 -25.71 0.16 15.97
C THR A 186 -24.99 1.50 16.07
N ASP A 187 -24.99 2.23 14.96
CA ASP A 187 -24.42 3.58 14.96
C ASP A 187 -25.40 4.60 15.57
N ILE A 188 -24.94 5.86 15.71
CA ILE A 188 -25.75 6.95 16.29
C ILE A 188 -27.01 7.30 15.49
N SER A 189 -27.17 6.74 14.28
CA SER A 189 -28.33 6.89 13.40
C SER A 189 -29.22 5.63 13.41
N ASP A 190 -29.01 4.73 14.39
CA ASP A 190 -29.72 3.46 14.54
C ASP A 190 -29.59 2.52 13.33
N THR A 191 -28.49 2.67 12.57
CA THR A 191 -28.15 1.76 11.47
C THR A 191 -27.13 0.73 11.96
N ALA A 192 -27.39 -0.56 11.77
CA ALA A 192 -26.43 -1.61 12.09
C ALA A 192 -25.24 -1.54 11.13
N GLN A 193 -24.04 -1.49 11.69
CA GLN A 193 -22.78 -1.48 10.97
C GLN A 193 -22.01 -2.75 11.33
N LEU A 194 -21.64 -3.52 10.31
CA LEU A 194 -20.75 -4.67 10.44
C LEU A 194 -19.33 -4.24 10.12
N LEU A 195 -18.41 -4.44 11.06
CA LEU A 195 -16.97 -4.32 10.83
C LEU A 195 -16.40 -5.69 10.49
N ILE A 196 -15.56 -5.72 9.44
CA ILE A 196 -14.85 -6.90 9.00
C ILE A 196 -13.37 -6.57 9.02
N PHE A 197 -12.65 -7.09 10.02
CA PHE A 197 -11.20 -7.02 10.10
C PHE A 197 -10.59 -8.32 9.58
N ILE A 198 -9.45 -8.21 8.90
CA ILE A 198 -8.65 -9.34 8.47
C ILE A 198 -7.31 -9.34 9.22
N ARG A 199 -6.90 -10.50 9.72
CA ARG A 199 -5.58 -10.73 10.31
C ARG A 199 -4.78 -11.67 9.43
N THR A 200 -3.57 -11.24 9.10
CA THR A 200 -2.64 -11.92 8.20
C THR A 200 -1.27 -11.98 8.83
N VAL A 201 -0.51 -13.03 8.53
CA VAL A 201 0.88 -13.18 8.94
C VAL A 201 1.71 -13.50 7.70
N THR A 202 2.75 -12.70 7.46
CA THR A 202 3.67 -12.92 6.34
C THR A 202 4.63 -14.07 6.62
N GLU A 203 5.36 -14.54 5.61
CA GLU A 203 6.40 -15.56 5.81
C GLU A 203 7.51 -15.10 6.77
N ASP A 204 7.71 -13.78 6.90
CA ASP A 204 8.63 -13.13 7.84
C ASP A 204 8.03 -12.87 9.23
N PHE A 205 6.88 -13.49 9.52
CA PHE A 205 6.15 -13.39 10.79
C PHE A 205 5.70 -11.96 11.13
N GLU A 206 5.48 -11.12 10.12
CA GLU A 206 4.87 -9.80 10.32
C GLU A 206 3.36 -9.97 10.41
N ILE A 207 2.81 -9.73 11.60
CA ILE A 207 1.37 -9.74 11.84
C ILE A 207 0.79 -8.41 11.33
N GLY A 208 -0.35 -8.48 10.66
CA GLY A 208 -1.09 -7.29 10.22
C GLY A 208 -2.57 -7.51 10.43
N GLU A 209 -3.20 -6.56 11.12
CA GLU A 209 -4.63 -6.53 11.40
C GLU A 209 -5.23 -5.28 10.76
N GLU A 210 -6.07 -5.48 9.75
CA GLU A 210 -6.51 -4.38 8.89
C GLU A 210 -8.01 -4.40 8.65
N LEU A 211 -8.60 -3.21 8.51
CA LEU A 211 -10.01 -3.07 8.17
C LEU A 211 -10.23 -3.51 6.72
N LEU A 212 -10.90 -4.64 6.53
CA LEU A 212 -11.23 -5.16 5.21
C LEU A 212 -12.41 -4.38 4.61
N SER A 213 -13.53 -4.33 5.35
CA SER A 213 -14.74 -3.58 4.98
C SER A 213 -15.55 -3.13 6.21
N MET A 214 -16.38 -2.12 5.98
CA MET A 214 -17.45 -1.68 6.88
C MET A 214 -18.74 -1.66 6.08
N GLU A 215 -19.71 -2.48 6.47
CA GLU A 215 -20.94 -2.71 5.72
C GLU A 215 -22.16 -2.30 6.55
N SER A 216 -23.01 -1.45 5.99
CA SER A 216 -24.29 -1.12 6.63
C SER A 216 -25.31 -2.23 6.35
N ILE A 217 -25.76 -2.91 7.40
CA ILE A 217 -26.79 -3.95 7.30
C ILE A 217 -28.15 -3.30 7.55
N LYS A 218 -28.99 -3.26 6.53
CA LYS A 218 -30.36 -2.72 6.64
C LYS A 218 -31.29 -3.81 7.18
N ASP A 219 -32.20 -3.43 8.06
CA ASP A 219 -33.24 -4.28 8.69
C ASP A 219 -32.75 -5.25 9.79
N ARG A 220 -33.12 -6.54 9.72
CA ARG A 220 -32.74 -7.57 10.70
C ARG A 220 -31.44 -8.21 10.27
N THR A 221 -30.49 -8.34 11.19
CA THR A 221 -29.21 -9.01 10.94
C THR A 221 -29.41 -10.52 10.84
N ARG A 222 -29.71 -10.96 9.62
CA ARG A 222 -29.75 -12.38 9.30
C ARG A 222 -28.33 -12.82 9.04
N ARG A 223 -27.98 -14.02 9.51
CA ARG A 223 -26.70 -14.66 9.24
C ARG A 223 -26.27 -14.67 7.76
N VAL A 224 -27.24 -14.68 6.83
CA VAL A 224 -26.98 -14.70 5.38
C VAL A 224 -26.43 -13.36 4.92
N ASP A 225 -26.96 -12.24 5.43
CA ASP A 225 -26.52 -10.90 5.05
C ASP A 225 -25.07 -10.66 5.52
N ILE A 226 -24.72 -11.14 6.71
CA ILE A 226 -23.36 -11.09 7.27
C ILE A 226 -22.41 -11.98 6.45
N CYS A 227 -22.80 -13.22 6.17
CA CYS A 227 -22.00 -14.15 5.37
C CYS A 227 -21.75 -13.61 3.95
N ASP A 228 -22.78 -13.03 3.31
CA ASP A 228 -22.64 -12.46 1.98
C ASP A 228 -21.80 -11.17 2.00
N ALA A 229 -21.90 -10.35 3.06
CA ALA A 229 -21.02 -9.21 3.27
C ALA A 229 -19.54 -9.63 3.39
N VAL A 230 -19.26 -10.70 4.14
CA VAL A 230 -17.91 -11.28 4.25
C VAL A 230 -17.42 -11.79 2.90
N CYS A 231 -18.22 -12.60 2.20
CA CYS A 231 -17.83 -13.12 0.87
C CYS A 231 -17.52 -11.97 -0.11
N ARG A 232 -18.42 -10.99 -0.23
CA ARG A 232 -18.19 -9.81 -1.10
C ARG A 232 -16.93 -9.04 -0.72
N SER A 233 -16.66 -8.91 0.59
CA SER A 233 -15.48 -8.21 1.07
C SER A 233 -14.19 -8.95 0.73
N LEU A 234 -14.17 -10.28 0.85
CA LEU A 234 -13.01 -11.11 0.46
C LEU A 234 -12.81 -11.12 -1.06
N ASP A 235 -13.90 -11.28 -1.82
CA ASP A 235 -13.87 -11.25 -3.29
C ASP A 235 -13.32 -9.92 -3.82
N ALA A 236 -13.63 -8.80 -3.16
CA ALA A 236 -13.13 -7.48 -3.55
C ALA A 236 -11.60 -7.33 -3.44
N TYR A 237 -10.93 -8.21 -2.70
CA TYR A 237 -9.47 -8.27 -2.59
C TYR A 237 -8.90 -9.58 -3.17
N ASN A 238 -9.69 -10.34 -3.92
CA ASN A 238 -9.30 -11.64 -4.48
C ASN A 238 -8.80 -12.66 -3.43
N VAL A 239 -9.35 -12.61 -2.21
CA VAL A 239 -8.98 -13.53 -1.12
C VAL A 239 -9.89 -14.74 -1.14
N GLU A 240 -9.32 -15.93 -1.32
CA GLU A 240 -10.09 -17.17 -1.30
C GLU A 240 -10.55 -17.52 0.12
N LEU A 241 -11.86 -17.75 0.29
CA LEU A 241 -12.44 -18.14 1.58
C LEU A 241 -11.84 -19.44 2.16
N THR A 242 -11.34 -20.33 1.31
CA THR A 242 -10.69 -21.61 1.67
C THR A 242 -9.40 -21.44 2.48
N SER A 243 -8.75 -20.29 2.37
CA SER A 243 -7.53 -19.94 3.12
C SER A 243 -7.83 -19.40 4.54
N MET A 244 -9.10 -19.29 4.91
CA MET A 244 -9.52 -18.81 6.23
C MET A 244 -9.33 -19.89 7.29
N VAL A 245 -8.69 -19.52 8.40
CA VAL A 245 -8.36 -20.42 9.51
C VAL A 245 -9.09 -20.11 10.81
N GLY A 246 -9.77 -18.96 10.88
CA GLY A 246 -10.56 -18.59 12.06
C GLY A 246 -11.52 -17.43 11.82
N VAL A 247 -12.57 -17.39 12.63
CA VAL A 247 -13.53 -16.29 12.72
C VAL A 247 -13.73 -15.94 14.19
N THR A 248 -13.53 -14.68 14.56
CA THR A 248 -13.73 -14.17 15.92
C THR A 248 -14.91 -13.23 15.96
N THR A 249 -15.80 -13.39 16.93
CA THR A 249 -17.05 -12.61 17.07
C THR A 249 -17.34 -12.33 18.54
N ASP A 250 -18.17 -11.33 18.84
CA ASP A 250 -18.59 -10.94 20.19
C ASP A 250 -19.49 -11.96 20.91
N GLY A 251 -19.91 -13.01 20.21
CA GLY A 251 -20.80 -14.04 20.76
C GLY A 251 -22.29 -13.70 20.64
N ALA A 252 -22.66 -12.64 19.91
CA ALA A 252 -24.06 -12.34 19.63
C ALA A 252 -24.75 -13.55 18.96
N PRO A 253 -26.01 -13.88 19.32
CA PRO A 253 -26.69 -15.06 18.78
C PRO A 253 -26.77 -15.13 17.24
N ALA A 254 -26.81 -13.98 16.56
CA ALA A 254 -26.76 -13.89 15.10
C ALA A 254 -25.40 -14.28 14.50
N MET A 255 -24.32 -14.20 15.29
CA MET A 255 -22.95 -14.55 14.92
C MET A 255 -22.65 -16.03 15.21
N VAL A 256 -22.86 -16.47 16.46
CA VAL A 256 -22.41 -17.79 16.97
C VAL A 256 -23.51 -18.86 17.08
N GLY A 257 -24.76 -18.53 16.74
CA GLY A 257 -25.89 -19.46 16.91
C GLY A 257 -25.67 -20.81 16.21
N ARG A 258 -25.63 -21.92 16.96
CA ARG A 258 -25.27 -23.28 16.48
C ARG A 258 -26.04 -23.79 15.24
N LYS A 259 -27.27 -23.30 15.00
CA LYS A 259 -28.10 -23.64 13.81
C LYS A 259 -28.45 -22.43 12.94
N ALA A 260 -28.10 -21.21 13.36
CA ALA A 260 -28.62 -19.96 12.82
C ALA A 260 -27.61 -18.79 12.77
N GLY A 261 -26.33 -19.03 13.11
CA GLY A 261 -25.28 -18.02 13.15
C GLY A 261 -24.56 -17.82 11.81
N ALA A 262 -23.92 -16.67 11.64
CA ALA A 262 -23.09 -16.35 10.47
C ALA A 262 -21.82 -17.22 10.41
N VAL A 263 -21.19 -17.50 11.55
CA VAL A 263 -19.98 -18.32 11.64
C VAL A 263 -20.23 -19.73 11.10
N SER A 264 -21.36 -20.35 11.46
CA SER A 264 -21.70 -21.69 10.97
C SER A 264 -21.85 -21.69 9.44
N LEU A 265 -22.46 -20.66 8.86
CA LEU A 265 -22.65 -20.60 7.40
C LEU A 265 -21.35 -20.35 6.64
N LEU A 266 -20.44 -19.53 7.19
CA LEU A 266 -19.13 -19.28 6.58
C LEU A 266 -18.29 -20.55 6.56
N SER A 267 -18.25 -21.26 7.67
CA SER A 267 -17.54 -22.53 7.75
C SER A 267 -18.16 -23.60 6.83
N ASP A 268 -19.47 -23.55 6.54
CA ASP A 268 -20.15 -24.46 5.62
C ASP A 268 -19.64 -24.20 4.20
N LYS A 269 -19.50 -22.92 3.84
CA LYS A 269 -18.94 -22.51 2.54
C LYS A 269 -17.46 -22.90 2.40
N VAL A 270 -16.65 -22.79 3.47
CA VAL A 270 -15.26 -23.24 3.48
C VAL A 270 -15.16 -24.74 3.21
N ALA A 271 -16.01 -25.55 3.85
CA ALA A 271 -16.00 -27.01 3.73
C ALA A 271 -16.55 -27.52 2.38
N ASN A 272 -17.57 -26.86 1.82
CA ASN A 272 -18.30 -27.32 0.63
C ASN A 272 -17.68 -26.90 -0.72
N ASN A 273 -16.61 -26.10 -0.76
CA ASN A 273 -15.92 -25.79 -2.01
C ASN A 273 -15.08 -26.97 -2.56
N GLY A 274 -15.09 -28.12 -1.89
CA GLY A 274 -14.64 -29.41 -2.39
C GLY A 274 -15.81 -30.37 -2.66
N ASP A 275 -16.18 -30.47 -3.94
CA ASP A 275 -17.01 -31.53 -4.54
C ASP A 275 -18.55 -31.41 -4.51
N LYS A 276 -19.15 -31.75 -5.65
CA LYS A 276 -20.59 -31.63 -5.94
C LYS A 276 -21.36 -32.87 -5.51
N ASN A 277 -22.53 -32.63 -4.91
CA ASN A 277 -23.72 -33.50 -4.72
C ASN A 277 -24.00 -34.09 -3.33
N HIS A 278 -25.12 -33.60 -2.76
CA HIS A 278 -26.24 -34.34 -2.15
C HIS A 278 -25.95 -35.70 -1.50
N ASN A 279 -25.26 -35.66 -0.35
CA ASN A 279 -25.73 -36.25 0.92
C ASN A 279 -24.94 -35.64 2.10
N LEU A 280 -24.52 -34.39 1.93
CA LEU A 280 -23.53 -33.74 2.79
C LEU A 280 -24.13 -33.19 4.08
N MET A 281 -25.41 -32.81 4.16
CA MET A 281 -25.92 -32.05 5.33
C MET A 281 -25.78 -32.78 6.68
N GLU A 282 -25.89 -34.11 6.74
CA GLU A 282 -25.66 -34.87 8.00
C GLU A 282 -24.17 -35.07 8.29
N LYS A 283 -23.35 -35.43 7.30
CA LYS A 283 -21.89 -35.56 7.46
C LYS A 283 -21.20 -34.22 7.73
N LEU A 284 -21.73 -33.14 7.18
CA LEU A 284 -21.25 -31.77 7.35
C LEU A 284 -21.59 -31.26 8.75
N GLN A 285 -22.76 -31.62 9.30
CA GLN A 285 -23.09 -31.33 10.70
C GLN A 285 -22.20 -32.07 11.69
N GLU A 286 -21.77 -33.31 11.37
CA GLU A 286 -20.82 -34.09 12.15
C GLU A 286 -19.39 -33.54 12.05
N GLU A 287 -18.91 -33.19 10.86
CA GLU A 287 -17.61 -32.51 10.66
C GLU A 287 -17.59 -31.10 11.28
N PHE A 288 -18.72 -30.42 11.35
CA PHE A 288 -18.86 -29.15 12.05
C PHE A 288 -18.89 -29.26 13.55
N HIS A 289 -19.50 -30.33 14.07
CA HIS A 289 -19.18 -30.71 15.44
C HIS A 289 -17.68 -30.94 15.48
N HIS A 290 -17.06 -31.85 14.76
CA HIS A 290 -15.61 -32.10 14.90
C HIS A 290 -14.67 -30.87 14.76
N ARG A 291 -14.99 -29.88 13.92
CA ARG A 291 -14.14 -28.71 13.63
C ARG A 291 -14.38 -27.51 14.58
N PHE A 292 -15.50 -27.50 15.30
CA PHE A 292 -15.86 -26.49 16.32
C PHE A 292 -16.36 -27.09 17.65
N SER A 293 -16.33 -28.40 17.78
CA SER A 293 -16.46 -29.18 18.99
C SER A 293 -15.06 -29.35 19.51
N ASP A 294 -14.93 -28.94 20.76
CA ASP A 294 -13.79 -29.08 21.61
C ASP A 294 -12.59 -28.20 21.28
N PHE A 295 -12.37 -27.27 22.20
CA PHE A 295 -11.09 -26.64 22.47
C PHE A 295 -9.93 -27.65 22.43
N SER A 296 -10.15 -28.95 22.66
CA SER A 296 -9.18 -30.04 22.65
C SER A 296 -8.35 -30.21 21.35
N ASP A 297 -8.93 -30.04 20.16
CA ASP A 297 -8.19 -30.19 18.88
C ASP A 297 -7.34 -28.95 18.57
N HIS A 298 -7.88 -27.76 18.88
CA HIS A 298 -7.12 -26.52 18.84
C HIS A 298 -6.09 -26.46 19.96
N GLU A 299 -6.37 -27.05 21.13
CA GLU A 299 -5.49 -27.10 22.30
C GLU A 299 -4.21 -27.83 21.97
N LYS A 300 -4.26 -28.95 21.23
CA LYS A 300 -3.03 -29.59 20.71
C LYS A 300 -2.23 -28.66 19.82
N SER A 301 -2.89 -28.02 18.85
CA SER A 301 -2.26 -27.07 17.93
C SER A 301 -1.67 -25.84 18.66
N PHE A 302 -2.36 -25.33 19.67
CA PHE A 302 -1.94 -24.21 20.52
C PHE A 302 -0.81 -24.62 21.46
N ASN A 303 -0.86 -25.81 22.04
CA ASN A 303 0.19 -26.34 22.91
C ASN A 303 1.47 -26.56 22.10
N LEU A 304 1.37 -27.13 20.90
CA LEU A 304 2.50 -27.24 19.96
C LEU A 304 3.08 -25.86 19.59
N PHE A 305 2.21 -24.88 19.33
CA PHE A 305 2.65 -23.51 19.05
C PHE A 305 3.27 -22.84 20.28
N GLN A 306 2.75 -23.09 21.47
CA GLN A 306 3.22 -22.45 22.70
C GLN A 306 4.54 -23.05 23.17
N ASP A 307 4.68 -24.37 23.12
CA ASP A 307 5.86 -25.11 23.58
C ASP A 307 6.15 -26.34 22.71
N PRO A 308 6.83 -26.15 21.56
CA PRO A 308 7.20 -27.25 20.67
C PRO A 308 8.29 -28.17 21.23
N PHE A 309 8.87 -27.84 22.40
CA PHE A 309 9.90 -28.68 23.03
C PHE A 309 9.34 -29.78 23.92
N THR A 310 8.04 -29.74 24.21
CA THR A 310 7.37 -30.70 25.10
C THR A 310 6.41 -31.64 24.39
N CYS A 311 6.10 -31.40 23.11
CA CYS A 311 5.24 -32.25 22.31
C CYS A 311 5.94 -33.57 21.91
N ALA A 312 5.16 -34.65 21.80
CA ALA A 312 5.63 -35.93 21.28
C ALA A 312 5.61 -35.91 19.74
N PRO A 313 6.75 -35.93 19.03
CA PRO A 313 6.78 -35.84 17.57
C PRO A 313 5.96 -36.93 16.87
N GLU A 314 5.88 -38.13 17.44
CA GLU A 314 5.11 -39.25 16.91
C GLU A 314 3.59 -39.04 16.89
N GLU A 315 3.07 -38.09 17.68
CA GLU A 315 1.65 -37.76 17.72
C GLU A 315 1.26 -36.67 16.69
N GLU A 316 2.26 -36.04 16.06
CA GLU A 316 2.08 -34.93 15.12
C GLU A 316 2.06 -35.39 13.65
N PRO A 317 1.52 -34.58 12.71
CA PRO A 317 1.56 -34.86 11.28
C PRO A 317 2.97 -35.19 10.76
N ALA A 318 3.08 -36.16 9.85
CA ALA A 318 4.34 -36.68 9.32
C ALA A 318 5.32 -35.59 8.80
N GLU A 319 4.77 -34.52 8.23
CA GLU A 319 5.51 -33.36 7.73
C GLU A 319 6.16 -32.49 8.82
N MET A 320 5.62 -32.50 10.05
CA MET A 320 6.17 -31.76 11.19
C MET A 320 7.10 -32.61 12.07
N GLN A 321 7.02 -33.95 12.00
CA GLN A 321 7.80 -34.82 12.89
C GLN A 321 9.31 -34.57 12.79
N PHE A 322 9.84 -34.45 11.56
CA PHE A 322 11.26 -34.18 11.33
C PHE A 322 11.67 -32.80 11.85
N ASP A 323 10.89 -31.76 11.56
CA ASP A 323 11.11 -30.41 12.07
C ASP A 323 11.16 -30.40 13.61
N LEU A 324 10.27 -31.14 14.27
CA LEU A 324 10.21 -31.22 15.73
C LEU A 324 11.38 -31.98 16.34
N ILE A 325 11.79 -33.10 15.76
CA ILE A 325 12.98 -33.83 16.21
C ILE A 325 14.22 -32.94 16.10
N ASP A 326 14.43 -32.30 14.95
CA ASP A 326 15.57 -31.40 14.72
C ASP A 326 15.52 -30.18 15.65
N LEU A 327 14.33 -29.68 15.97
CA LEU A 327 14.15 -28.56 16.89
C LEU A 327 14.49 -28.98 18.33
N GLN A 328 13.96 -30.11 18.79
CA GLN A 328 14.11 -30.60 20.16
C GLN A 328 15.54 -31.00 20.49
N GLU A 329 16.32 -31.44 19.49
CA GLU A 329 17.75 -31.72 19.63
C GLU A 329 18.64 -30.47 19.54
N SER A 330 18.13 -29.34 19.03
CA SER A 330 18.93 -28.11 18.89
C SER A 330 19.05 -27.34 20.21
N SER A 331 20.29 -27.24 20.71
CA SER A 331 20.61 -26.42 21.88
C SER A 331 20.45 -24.91 21.62
N GLU A 332 20.72 -24.49 20.39
CA GLU A 332 20.61 -23.12 19.89
C GLU A 332 19.14 -22.70 19.80
N ALA A 333 18.28 -23.55 19.25
CA ALA A 333 16.84 -23.30 19.21
C ALA A 333 16.26 -23.20 20.62
N ARG A 334 16.67 -24.11 21.53
CA ARG A 334 16.23 -24.07 22.94
C ARG A 334 16.71 -22.81 23.68
N ALA A 335 17.92 -22.33 23.39
CA ALA A 335 18.39 -21.05 23.93
C ALA A 335 17.56 -19.88 23.37
N ALA A 336 17.34 -19.84 22.05
CA ALA A 336 16.55 -18.81 21.40
C ALA A 336 15.09 -18.75 21.92
N TYR A 337 14.48 -19.91 22.18
CA TYR A 337 13.12 -20.00 22.75
C TYR A 337 13.02 -19.39 24.15
N ARG A 338 14.07 -19.52 24.99
CA ARG A 338 14.09 -18.92 26.33
C ARG A 338 14.30 -17.41 26.32
N ASP A 339 15.02 -16.89 25.32
CA ASP A 339 15.43 -15.49 25.28
C ASP A 339 14.48 -14.59 24.46
N LYS A 340 13.66 -15.17 23.58
CA LYS A 340 12.79 -14.44 22.65
C LYS A 340 11.31 -14.66 22.97
N ASN A 341 10.46 -13.71 22.56
CA ASN A 341 9.02 -13.98 22.49
C ASN A 341 8.73 -15.00 21.37
N LEU A 342 7.55 -15.60 21.42
CA LEU A 342 7.19 -16.73 20.57
C LEU A 342 7.26 -16.43 19.07
N ILE A 343 6.82 -15.23 18.65
CA ILE A 343 6.86 -14.80 17.25
C ILE A 343 8.30 -14.61 16.78
N GLU A 344 9.13 -13.93 17.57
CA GLU A 344 10.56 -13.73 17.27
C GLU A 344 11.37 -15.03 17.29
N PHE A 345 10.93 -16.01 18.09
CA PHE A 345 11.50 -17.36 18.07
C PHE A 345 11.21 -18.04 16.74
N TYR A 346 9.95 -18.19 16.34
CA TYR A 346 9.58 -18.85 15.08
C TYR A 346 10.12 -18.12 13.85
N LYS A 347 10.15 -16.78 13.87
CA LYS A 347 10.79 -15.95 12.84
C LYS A 347 12.27 -16.28 12.66
N GLY A 348 12.96 -16.58 13.75
CA GLY A 348 14.39 -16.90 13.77
C GLY A 348 14.74 -18.32 13.31
N LEU A 349 13.76 -19.22 13.18
CA LEU A 349 14.00 -20.58 12.70
C LEU A 349 14.32 -20.59 11.21
N SER A 350 15.21 -21.46 10.74
CA SER A 350 15.50 -21.60 9.31
C SER A 350 14.26 -22.02 8.51
N ALA A 351 13.87 -21.24 7.50
CA ALA A 351 12.71 -21.53 6.65
C ALA A 351 12.86 -22.81 5.81
N SER A 352 14.10 -23.24 5.53
CA SER A 352 14.36 -24.48 4.80
C SER A 352 14.38 -25.72 5.70
N THR A 353 14.67 -25.53 6.99
CA THR A 353 14.83 -26.63 7.96
C THR A 353 13.55 -26.89 8.73
N TYR A 354 12.86 -25.82 9.14
CA TYR A 354 11.67 -25.89 10.00
C TYR A 354 10.43 -25.39 9.24
N HIS A 355 10.27 -25.83 7.99
CA HIS A 355 9.24 -25.31 7.11
C HIS A 355 7.84 -25.58 7.66
N ALA A 356 7.52 -26.83 8.00
CA ALA A 356 6.20 -27.22 8.45
C ALA A 356 5.87 -26.58 9.80
N LEU A 357 6.85 -26.53 10.70
CA LEU A 357 6.69 -25.87 12.00
C LEU A 357 6.47 -24.36 11.86
N ARG A 358 7.19 -23.69 10.95
CA ARG A 358 6.97 -22.27 10.66
C ARG A 358 5.59 -22.03 10.06
N GLN A 359 5.13 -22.89 9.14
CA GLN A 359 3.79 -22.77 8.56
C GLN A 359 2.69 -22.96 9.61
N HIS A 360 2.85 -23.93 10.53
CA HIS A 360 1.96 -24.10 11.67
C HIS A 360 1.94 -22.85 12.57
N ALA A 361 3.11 -22.30 12.87
CA ALA A 361 3.23 -21.09 13.67
C ALA A 361 2.60 -19.86 13.00
N ILE A 362 2.77 -19.69 11.68
CA ILE A 362 2.08 -18.65 10.89
C ILE A 362 0.57 -18.84 10.99
N ARG A 363 0.07 -20.08 10.81
CA ARG A 363 -1.35 -20.40 10.92
C ARG A 363 -1.93 -20.03 12.29
N MET A 364 -1.22 -20.33 13.38
CA MET A 364 -1.64 -20.00 14.75
C MET A 364 -1.54 -18.52 15.03
N ALA A 365 -0.48 -17.85 14.59
CA ALA A 365 -0.32 -16.41 14.73
C ALA A 365 -1.36 -15.61 13.91
N SER A 366 -1.92 -16.20 12.85
CA SER A 366 -3.00 -15.60 12.05
C SER A 366 -4.36 -15.58 12.76
N LEU A 367 -4.55 -16.29 13.87
CA LEU A 367 -5.82 -16.28 14.61
C LEU A 367 -5.99 -14.98 15.42
N PHE A 368 -7.18 -14.36 15.34
CA PHE A 368 -7.57 -13.29 16.24
C PHE A 368 -7.78 -13.81 17.66
N GLY A 369 -7.24 -13.09 18.65
CA GLY A 369 -7.46 -13.40 20.07
C GLY A 369 -8.71 -12.76 20.68
N SER A 370 -9.30 -11.74 20.02
CA SER A 370 -10.50 -11.03 20.51
C SER A 370 -11.13 -10.15 19.42
N THR A 371 -12.31 -9.58 19.72
CA THR A 371 -12.98 -8.52 18.96
C THR A 371 -12.54 -7.10 19.33
N TYR A 372 -11.50 -6.94 20.16
CA TYR A 372 -11.08 -5.64 20.69
C TYR A 372 -10.83 -4.57 19.61
N ILE A 373 -10.24 -4.97 18.47
CA ILE A 373 -9.99 -4.05 17.35
C ILE A 373 -11.31 -3.48 16.78
N CYS A 374 -12.38 -4.28 16.75
CA CYS A 374 -13.69 -3.83 16.32
C CYS A 374 -14.31 -2.84 17.33
N GLU A 375 -14.25 -3.16 18.63
CA GLU A 375 -14.76 -2.29 19.71
C GLU A 375 -14.08 -0.92 19.73
N LYS A 376 -12.74 -0.90 19.57
CA LYS A 376 -11.94 0.31 19.43
C LYS A 376 -12.36 1.11 18.18
N THR A 377 -12.64 0.43 17.09
CA THR A 377 -13.07 1.04 15.82
C THR A 377 -14.47 1.64 15.94
N PHE A 378 -15.43 0.96 16.57
CA PHE A 378 -16.77 1.50 16.84
C PHE A 378 -16.71 2.73 17.75
N SER A 379 -15.84 2.71 18.77
CA SER A 379 -15.58 3.89 19.61
C SER A 379 -15.08 5.07 18.77
N THR A 380 -14.16 4.81 17.83
CA THR A 380 -13.62 5.81 16.90
C THR A 380 -14.70 6.32 15.93
N MET A 381 -15.56 5.44 15.44
CA MET A 381 -16.71 5.79 14.59
C MET A 381 -17.70 6.71 15.30
N ALA A 382 -18.03 6.43 16.57
CA ALA A 382 -18.91 7.28 17.37
C ALA A 382 -18.32 8.70 17.57
N ILE A 383 -17.01 8.79 17.76
CA ILE A 383 -16.30 10.08 17.81
C ILE A 383 -16.39 10.83 16.47
N ASN A 384 -16.17 10.14 15.35
CA ASN A 384 -16.23 10.77 14.03
C ASN A 384 -17.64 11.25 13.70
N LYS A 385 -18.67 10.43 13.88
CA LYS A 385 -20.06 10.82 13.61
C LYS A 385 -20.55 11.95 14.54
N SER A 386 -20.06 12.02 15.78
CA SER A 386 -20.42 13.12 16.70
C SER A 386 -19.74 14.44 16.38
N LYS A 387 -18.46 14.44 15.95
CA LYS A 387 -17.67 15.65 15.63
C LYS A 387 -17.87 16.19 14.21
N LEU A 388 -18.09 15.32 13.23
CA LEU A 388 -18.17 15.65 11.79
C LEU A 388 -19.63 15.78 11.28
N ARG A 389 -20.58 15.90 12.21
CA ARG A 389 -22.03 15.57 12.11
C ARG A 389 -22.82 16.20 10.96
N SER A 390 -22.29 17.17 10.22
CA SER A 390 -23.05 17.87 9.15
C SER A 390 -22.61 17.58 7.71
N ARG A 391 -21.48 16.90 7.46
CA ARG A 391 -20.94 16.76 6.07
C ARG A 391 -20.23 15.43 5.75
N LEU A 392 -20.25 14.44 6.65
CA LEU A 392 -19.54 13.17 6.42
C LEU A 392 -20.40 12.21 5.58
N THR A 393 -19.89 11.79 4.42
CA THR A 393 -20.46 10.68 3.64
C THR A 393 -19.95 9.35 4.21
N ASP A 394 -20.59 8.23 3.88
CA ASP A 394 -20.10 6.90 4.29
C ASP A 394 -18.71 6.61 3.74
N ALA A 395 -18.39 7.10 2.53
CA ALA A 395 -17.06 7.01 1.94
C ALA A 395 -16.01 7.77 2.76
N HIS A 396 -16.31 8.99 3.21
CA HIS A 396 -15.40 9.75 4.06
C HIS A 396 -15.21 9.09 5.42
N LEU A 397 -16.27 8.49 5.99
CA LEU A 397 -16.16 7.75 7.25
C LEU A 397 -15.24 6.53 7.09
N HIS A 398 -15.44 5.73 6.04
CA HIS A 398 -14.60 4.57 5.77
C HIS A 398 -13.13 4.97 5.56
N ALA A 399 -12.86 6.08 4.86
CA ALA A 399 -11.50 6.60 4.67
C ALA A 399 -10.83 6.99 6.00
N VAL A 400 -11.54 7.70 6.87
CA VAL A 400 -11.02 8.10 8.19
C VAL A 400 -10.78 6.89 9.08
N LEU A 401 -11.73 5.96 9.13
CA LEU A 401 -11.59 4.75 9.96
C LEU A 401 -10.39 3.93 9.51
N ARG A 402 -10.24 3.69 8.20
CA ARG A 402 -9.08 2.98 7.64
C ARG A 402 -7.75 3.61 8.09
N ILE A 403 -7.62 4.93 8.00
CA ILE A 403 -6.39 5.64 8.43
C ILE A 403 -6.22 5.61 9.96
N ALA A 404 -7.31 5.69 10.73
CA ALA A 404 -7.26 5.75 12.18
C ALA A 404 -7.00 4.40 12.86
N THR A 405 -7.29 3.30 12.17
CA THR A 405 -7.18 1.95 12.74
C THR A 405 -6.04 1.12 12.19
N THR A 406 -5.45 1.50 11.05
CA THR A 406 -4.31 0.80 10.45
C THR A 406 -3.01 1.04 11.22
N GLU A 407 -2.11 0.06 11.18
CA GLU A 407 -0.71 0.24 11.56
C GLU A 407 0.19 0.54 10.35
N MET A 408 -0.34 0.39 9.13
CA MET A 408 0.38 0.72 7.90
C MET A 408 0.53 2.23 7.73
N GLU A 409 1.64 2.64 7.13
CA GLU A 409 1.90 4.04 6.78
C GLU A 409 1.65 4.26 5.27
N PRO A 410 0.83 5.24 4.88
CA PRO A 410 0.56 5.52 3.47
C PRO A 410 1.81 6.05 2.75
N ASP A 411 2.03 5.65 1.49
CA ASP A 411 3.16 6.13 0.68
C ASP A 411 2.90 7.53 0.11
N ILE A 412 2.97 8.53 0.98
CA ILE A 412 2.80 9.95 0.61
C ILE A 412 3.73 10.35 -0.53
N LYS A 413 4.96 9.80 -0.58
CA LYS A 413 5.93 10.14 -1.63
C LYS A 413 5.47 9.57 -2.97
N GLY A 414 5.04 8.31 -3.00
CA GLY A 414 4.46 7.65 -4.17
C GLY A 414 3.21 8.37 -4.70
N ILE A 415 2.27 8.70 -3.81
CA ILE A 415 1.05 9.45 -4.16
C ILE A 415 1.37 10.78 -4.85
N VAL A 416 2.31 11.55 -4.29
CA VAL A 416 2.71 12.85 -4.86
C VAL A 416 3.45 12.68 -6.19
N ALA A 417 4.31 11.66 -6.32
CA ALA A 417 5.05 11.37 -7.54
C ALA A 417 4.12 10.94 -8.70
N ASN A 418 3.09 10.15 -8.42
CA ASN A 418 2.13 9.66 -9.43
C ASN A 418 1.23 10.78 -9.98
N ARG A 419 0.89 11.77 -9.15
CA ARG A 419 0.15 12.96 -9.61
C ARG A 419 0.92 13.79 -10.64
N ARG A 420 2.27 13.77 -10.62
CA ARG A 420 3.11 14.44 -11.64
C ARG A 420 2.96 13.82 -13.03
N GLN A 421 2.78 12.51 -13.13
CA GLN A 421 2.76 11.81 -14.43
C GLN A 421 1.52 12.17 -15.26
N HIS A 422 0.39 12.39 -14.59
CA HIS A 422 -0.89 12.77 -15.20
C HIS A 422 -0.96 14.24 -15.64
N HIS A 423 -0.06 15.10 -15.13
CA HIS A 423 0.05 16.51 -15.49
C HIS A 423 1.17 16.83 -16.49
N LYS A 424 1.67 15.84 -17.25
CA LYS A 424 2.50 16.15 -18.43
C LYS A 424 1.62 16.89 -19.44
N SER A 425 1.70 18.22 -19.38
CA SER A 425 1.07 19.15 -20.30
C SER A 425 1.25 18.68 -21.74
N HIS A 426 0.13 18.42 -22.42
CA HIS A 426 0.08 18.42 -23.88
C HIS A 426 0.59 19.77 -24.34
N SER A 427 1.89 19.85 -24.68
CA SER A 427 2.38 20.93 -25.51
C SER A 427 1.75 20.73 -26.87
N LYS A 428 0.77 21.58 -27.21
CA LYS A 428 0.40 21.80 -28.60
C LYS A 428 1.58 22.41 -29.35
#